data_AF-A0A930UK08-F1
#
_entry.id   AF-A0A930UK08-F1
#
_cell.length_a   1.000
_cell.length_b   1.000
_cell.length_c   1.000
_cell.angle_alpha   90.00
_cell.angle_beta   90.00
_cell.angle_gamma   90.00
#
_symmetry.space_group_name_H-M   'P 1'
#
loop_
_entity.id
_entity.type
_entity.pdbx_description
1 polymer ?
#
loop_
_entity_poly.entity_id
_entity_poly.type
_entity_poly.pdbx_seq_one_letter_code
_entity_poly.pdbx_strand_id
1 'polypeptide(L)'
;MHPPAEARASNSIQSVNVAEYCRAAKVGWRGRQLSALTTPSQTARDLVHQLHERGRSITTAESCTGGGVAAAITDIPGSSRCFAAAFVTYSNRAKADILGVPKAVLKAEGAVSAAVVEAMALGALERARADMAISLSGIAGPGGGSAERPVGTVWMAWCIRDDAGEVSTHSERCHFDGDRTEVRSASVQYALAQALSYLTVESAGKDTV
;
A
#
# COMPACT_ATOMS: atom_id res chain seq x y z
N MET A 1 -13.96 41.70 -31.52
CA MET A 1 -12.67 41.16 -31.08
C MET A 1 -12.92 40.34 -29.83
N HIS A 2 -12.86 39.02 -29.93
CA HIS A 2 -12.86 38.11 -28.78
C HIS A 2 -11.40 37.73 -28.44
N PRO A 3 -11.04 37.57 -27.16
CA PRO A 3 -9.71 37.08 -26.81
C PRO A 3 -9.58 35.60 -27.17
N PRO A 4 -8.37 35.09 -27.45
CA PRO A 4 -8.17 33.69 -27.82
C PRO A 4 -8.38 32.76 -26.61
N ALA A 5 -8.95 31.60 -26.88
CA ALA A 5 -9.17 30.53 -25.91
C ALA A 5 -7.85 30.02 -25.33
N GLU A 6 -7.70 30.10 -24.01
CA GLU A 6 -6.59 29.47 -23.29
C GLU A 6 -6.66 27.95 -23.45
N ALA A 7 -5.54 27.38 -23.91
CA ALA A 7 -5.35 25.96 -24.06
C ALA A 7 -5.52 25.26 -22.70
N ARG A 8 -6.54 24.41 -22.58
CA ARG A 8 -6.65 23.45 -21.49
C ARG A 8 -5.45 22.49 -21.60
N ALA A 9 -4.46 22.67 -20.73
CA ALA A 9 -3.42 21.67 -20.52
C ALA A 9 -4.10 20.39 -20.00
N SER A 10 -4.30 19.45 -20.91
CA SER A 10 -4.61 18.06 -20.60
C SER A 10 -3.44 17.49 -19.80
N ASN A 11 -3.56 17.46 -18.47
CA ASN A 11 -2.70 16.64 -17.62
C ASN A 11 -3.09 15.18 -17.84
N SER A 12 -2.70 14.62 -18.98
CA SER A 12 -2.68 13.18 -19.16
C SER A 12 -1.57 12.65 -18.27
N ILE A 13 -1.95 12.04 -17.13
CA ILE A 13 -1.06 11.20 -16.35
C ILE A 13 -0.55 10.14 -17.32
N GLN A 14 0.69 10.31 -17.79
CA GLN A 14 1.34 9.30 -18.62
C GLN A 14 1.42 8.02 -17.79
N SER A 15 0.91 6.93 -18.33
CA SER A 15 0.97 5.60 -17.76
C SER A 15 2.43 5.22 -17.54
N VAL A 16 2.90 5.30 -16.29
CA VAL A 16 4.25 4.84 -15.94
C VAL A 16 4.29 3.33 -16.17
N ASN A 17 5.23 2.88 -17.01
CA ASN A 17 5.43 1.46 -17.30
C ASN A 17 6.11 0.77 -16.11
N VAL A 18 5.31 0.16 -15.26
CA VAL A 18 5.77 -0.39 -13.97
C VAL A 18 6.63 -1.65 -14.14
N ALA A 19 6.61 -2.29 -15.31
CA ALA A 19 7.49 -3.42 -15.64
C ALA A 19 8.95 -2.98 -15.93
N GLU A 20 9.19 -1.71 -16.24
CA GLU A 20 10.52 -1.10 -16.24
C GLU A 20 10.95 -0.74 -14.82
N TYR A 21 10.00 -0.28 -14.00
CA TYR A 21 10.23 0.16 -12.63
C TYR A 21 10.59 -0.98 -11.67
N CYS A 22 9.92 -2.14 -11.77
CA CYS A 22 10.27 -3.34 -11.00
C CYS A 22 11.57 -4.01 -11.47
N ARG A 23 12.06 -3.70 -12.69
CA ARG A 23 13.37 -4.17 -13.18
C ARG A 23 14.55 -3.36 -12.61
N ALA A 24 14.30 -2.12 -12.19
CA ALA A 24 15.31 -1.26 -11.55
C ALA A 24 15.48 -1.56 -10.04
N ALA A 25 14.41 -2.01 -9.38
CA ALA A 25 14.46 -2.52 -8.01
C ALA A 25 15.29 -3.82 -7.94
N LYS A 26 16.56 -3.71 -7.55
CA LYS A 26 17.46 -4.84 -7.25
C LYS A 26 17.00 -5.60 -5.99
N VAL A 27 15.86 -6.27 -6.07
CA VAL A 27 15.39 -7.23 -5.07
C VAL A 27 15.62 -8.61 -5.65
N GLY A 28 16.29 -9.47 -4.87
CA GLY A 28 16.52 -10.89 -5.16
C GLY A 28 15.22 -11.68 -5.17
N TRP A 29 14.38 -11.40 -6.16
CA TRP A 29 13.12 -12.04 -6.42
C TRP A 29 13.40 -13.42 -7.06
N ARG A 30 13.32 -14.48 -6.27
CA ARG A 30 13.24 -15.85 -6.79
C ARG A 30 11.79 -16.31 -6.74
N GLY A 31 11.12 -16.17 -7.89
CA GLY A 31 9.99 -17.03 -8.25
C GLY A 31 8.60 -16.48 -7.98
N ARG A 32 8.08 -15.67 -8.91
CA ARG A 32 6.76 -15.86 -9.57
C ARG A 32 6.50 -14.73 -10.56
N GLN A 33 6.78 -14.97 -11.85
CA GLN A 33 6.45 -14.11 -13.01
C GLN A 33 5.17 -13.30 -12.82
N LEU A 34 5.33 -12.00 -12.56
CA LEU A 34 4.30 -10.99 -12.78
C LEU A 34 4.29 -10.61 -14.27
N SER A 35 4.08 -11.59 -15.16
CA SER A 35 4.14 -11.38 -16.62
C SER A 35 2.85 -10.82 -17.22
N ALA A 36 1.98 -10.22 -16.41
CA ALA A 36 0.84 -9.42 -16.86
C ALA A 36 0.49 -8.39 -15.78
N LEU A 37 1.28 -7.32 -15.65
CA LEU A 37 1.04 -6.30 -14.61
C LEU A 37 0.04 -5.25 -15.09
N THR A 38 -1.08 -5.20 -14.37
CA THR A 38 -2.19 -4.29 -14.54
C THR A 38 -1.88 -2.92 -13.93
N THR A 39 -2.55 -1.85 -14.39
CA THR A 39 -2.40 -0.49 -13.83
C THR A 39 -2.88 -0.45 -12.37
N PRO A 40 -2.47 0.54 -11.54
CA PRO A 40 -2.98 0.67 -10.18
C PRO A 40 -4.52 0.63 -10.10
N SER A 41 -5.21 1.26 -11.05
CA SER A 41 -6.67 1.27 -11.15
C SER A 41 -7.25 -0.13 -11.46
N GLN A 42 -6.56 -0.93 -12.26
CA GLN A 42 -7.00 -2.29 -12.57
C GLN A 42 -6.69 -3.24 -11.39
N THR A 43 -5.52 -3.14 -10.77
CA THR A 43 -5.21 -3.92 -9.55
C THR A 43 -6.17 -3.59 -8.41
N ALA A 44 -6.49 -2.30 -8.19
CA ALA A 44 -7.48 -1.88 -7.20
C ALA A 44 -8.88 -2.43 -7.53
N ARG A 45 -9.27 -2.42 -8.81
CA ARG A 45 -10.55 -3.01 -9.26
C ARG A 45 -10.62 -4.49 -8.95
N ASP A 46 -9.57 -5.25 -9.28
CA ASP A 46 -9.51 -6.69 -9.03
C ASP A 46 -9.52 -6.99 -7.53
N LEU A 47 -8.79 -6.21 -6.73
CA LEU A 47 -8.81 -6.31 -5.27
C LEU A 47 -10.21 -6.08 -4.70
N VAL A 48 -10.86 -4.98 -5.08
CA VAL A 48 -12.23 -4.65 -4.65
C VAL A 48 -13.21 -5.75 -5.07
N HIS A 49 -13.08 -6.28 -6.28
CA HIS A 49 -13.90 -7.41 -6.73
C HIS A 49 -13.69 -8.65 -5.85
N GLN A 50 -12.44 -9.06 -5.61
CA GLN A 50 -12.13 -10.24 -4.81
C GLN A 50 -12.59 -10.13 -3.35
N LEU A 51 -12.52 -8.93 -2.78
CA LEU A 51 -13.05 -8.64 -1.43
C LEU A 51 -14.56 -8.78 -1.39
N HIS A 52 -15.28 -8.27 -2.40
CA HIS A 52 -16.73 -8.42 -2.49
C HIS A 52 -17.17 -9.88 -2.59
N GLU A 53 -16.54 -10.66 -3.48
CA GLU A 53 -16.85 -12.09 -3.65
C GLU A 53 -16.67 -12.89 -2.35
N ARG A 54 -15.75 -12.43 -1.48
CA ARG A 54 -15.45 -13.07 -0.18
C ARG A 54 -16.22 -12.47 0.99
N GLY A 55 -16.99 -11.40 0.78
CA GLY A 55 -17.63 -10.66 1.87
C GLY A 55 -16.62 -10.06 2.86
N ARG A 56 -15.39 -9.76 2.41
CA ARG A 56 -14.30 -9.23 3.24
C ARG A 56 -14.09 -7.74 3.03
N SER A 57 -13.49 -7.11 4.03
CA SER A 57 -13.22 -5.68 4.10
C SER A 57 -11.72 -5.38 4.20
N ILE A 58 -11.32 -4.18 3.77
CA ILE A 58 -9.94 -3.71 3.81
C ILE A 58 -9.85 -2.28 4.36
N THR A 59 -8.74 -1.97 5.02
CA THR A 59 -8.36 -0.63 5.48
C THR A 59 -6.90 -0.31 5.15
N THR A 60 -6.51 0.97 5.26
CA THR A 60 -5.11 1.38 5.05
C THR A 60 -4.57 2.28 6.17
N ALA A 61 -3.28 2.15 6.47
CA ALA A 61 -2.50 3.06 7.31
C ALA A 61 -1.29 3.60 6.53
N GLU A 62 -1.36 4.85 6.11
CA GLU A 62 -0.43 5.43 5.15
C GLU A 62 0.43 6.55 5.76
N SER A 63 1.72 6.56 5.41
CA SER A 63 2.63 7.67 5.71
C SER A 63 3.11 8.32 4.42
N CYS A 64 4.16 7.81 3.76
CA CYS A 64 4.80 8.51 2.63
C CYS A 64 3.93 8.63 1.37
N THR A 65 2.92 7.77 1.18
CA THR A 65 1.94 7.88 0.09
C THR A 65 0.85 8.91 0.35
N GLY A 66 0.62 9.30 1.60
CA GLY A 66 -0.33 10.36 1.96
C GLY A 66 -1.79 10.09 1.56
N GLY A 67 -2.22 8.82 1.57
CA GLY A 67 -3.59 8.43 1.19
C GLY A 67 -3.72 7.91 -0.25
N GLY A 68 -2.61 7.68 -0.95
CA GLY A 68 -2.61 7.17 -2.32
C GLY A 68 -3.20 5.77 -2.47
N VAL A 69 -3.02 4.88 -1.48
CA VAL A 69 -3.62 3.54 -1.51
C VAL A 69 -5.13 3.64 -1.29
N ALA A 70 -5.55 4.41 -0.28
CA ALA A 70 -6.96 4.68 -0.03
C ALA A 70 -7.65 5.30 -1.26
N ALA A 71 -7.03 6.32 -1.88
CA ALA A 71 -7.53 6.96 -3.07
C ALA A 71 -7.75 5.97 -4.22
N ALA A 72 -6.76 5.11 -4.50
CA ALA A 72 -6.85 4.10 -5.54
C ALA A 72 -7.98 3.08 -5.30
N ILE A 73 -8.23 2.69 -4.04
CA ILE A 73 -9.36 1.81 -3.68
C ILE A 73 -10.68 2.56 -3.84
N THR A 74 -10.79 3.78 -3.34
CA THR A 74 -12.03 4.57 -3.36
C THR A 74 -12.42 5.06 -4.76
N ASP A 75 -11.47 5.13 -5.70
CA ASP A 75 -11.72 5.41 -7.11
C ASP A 75 -12.54 4.30 -7.79
N ILE A 76 -12.62 3.10 -7.19
CA ILE A 76 -13.40 1.99 -7.73
C ILE A 76 -14.87 2.11 -7.28
N PRO A 77 -15.84 2.19 -8.20
CA PRO A 77 -17.25 2.22 -7.85
C PRO A 77 -17.67 1.01 -7.01
N GLY A 78 -18.40 1.27 -5.93
CA GLY A 78 -18.85 0.24 -4.99
C GLY A 78 -17.84 -0.16 -3.92
N SER A 79 -16.64 0.44 -3.90
CA SER A 79 -15.63 0.23 -2.85
C SER A 79 -16.13 0.46 -1.43
N SER A 80 -17.17 1.27 -1.24
CA SER A 80 -17.80 1.52 0.07
C SER A 80 -18.33 0.26 0.76
N ARG A 81 -18.55 -0.85 0.04
CA ARG A 81 -18.97 -2.13 0.66
C ARG A 81 -17.82 -2.86 1.37
N CYS A 82 -16.58 -2.63 0.95
CA CYS A 82 -15.41 -3.28 1.54
C CYS A 82 -14.42 -2.29 2.18
N PHE A 83 -14.61 -0.98 2.03
CA PHE A 83 -13.68 0.05 2.50
C PHE A 83 -14.38 1.10 3.36
N ALA A 84 -14.22 1.00 4.68
CA ALA A 84 -14.91 1.87 5.63
C ALA A 84 -14.07 3.05 6.11
N ALA A 85 -12.77 2.84 6.34
CA ALA A 85 -11.88 3.83 6.94
C ALA A 85 -10.44 3.68 6.45
N ALA A 86 -9.70 4.79 6.49
CA ALA A 86 -8.27 4.87 6.21
C ALA A 86 -7.60 5.83 7.19
N PHE A 87 -6.31 5.63 7.43
CA PHE A 87 -5.53 6.40 8.40
C PHE A 87 -4.28 6.97 7.75
N VAL A 88 -4.21 8.29 7.56
CA VAL A 88 -2.96 8.95 7.17
C VAL A 88 -2.22 9.40 8.42
N THR A 89 -1.17 8.67 8.80
CA THR A 89 -0.41 8.89 10.04
C THR A 89 1.04 9.33 9.76
N TYR A 90 1.18 10.55 9.23
CA TYR A 90 2.47 11.04 8.73
C TYR A 90 3.54 11.22 9.82
N SER A 91 3.14 11.62 11.04
CA SER A 91 4.07 11.85 12.16
C SER A 91 4.16 10.66 13.12
N ASN A 92 5.29 10.53 13.84
CA ASN A 92 5.44 9.51 14.90
C ASN A 92 4.36 9.64 15.97
N ARG A 93 3.99 10.88 16.31
CA ARG A 93 2.88 11.15 17.22
C ARG A 93 1.56 10.59 16.67
N ALA A 94 1.23 10.84 15.40
CA ALA A 94 0.02 10.30 14.80
C ALA A 94 0.02 8.76 14.76
N LYS A 95 1.15 8.13 14.43
CA LYS A 95 1.30 6.66 14.48
C LYS A 95 0.99 6.12 15.88
N ALA A 96 1.50 6.77 16.93
CA ALA A 96 1.24 6.37 18.31
C ALA A 96 -0.20 6.66 18.76
N ASP A 97 -0.67 7.90 18.59
CA ASP A 97 -1.96 8.37 19.11
C ASP A 97 -3.13 7.71 18.36
N ILE A 98 -3.04 7.61 17.03
CA ILE A 98 -4.14 7.12 16.19
C ILE A 98 -4.07 5.62 16.01
N LEU A 99 -2.90 5.00 15.80
CA LEU A 99 -2.80 3.58 15.50
C LEU A 99 -2.28 2.74 16.67
N GLY A 100 -1.88 3.37 17.78
CA GLY A 100 -1.39 2.65 18.96
C GLY A 100 0.02 2.08 18.77
N VAL A 101 0.78 2.57 17.79
CA VAL A 101 2.17 2.14 17.61
C VAL A 101 2.96 2.47 18.89
N PRO A 102 3.62 1.49 19.54
CA PRO A 102 4.34 1.75 20.78
C PRO A 102 5.44 2.80 20.58
N LYS A 103 5.45 3.83 21.43
CA LYS A 103 6.47 4.89 21.39
C LYS A 103 7.90 4.34 21.55
N ALA A 104 8.06 3.25 22.30
CA ALA A 104 9.34 2.56 22.45
C ALA A 104 9.84 1.98 21.12
N VAL A 105 8.96 1.36 20.32
CA VAL A 105 9.30 0.81 18.99
C VAL A 105 9.68 1.96 18.03
N LEU A 106 8.90 3.04 18.01
CA LEU A 106 9.23 4.22 17.20
C LEU A 106 10.60 4.82 17.56
N LYS A 107 10.99 4.79 18.84
CA LYS A 107 12.28 5.29 19.32
C LYS A 107 13.43 4.35 18.95
N ALA A 108 13.25 3.05 19.07
CA ALA A 108 14.29 2.05 18.83
C ALA A 108 14.55 1.82 17.34
N GLU A 109 13.48 1.61 16.56
CA GLU A 109 13.59 1.16 15.16
C GLU A 109 13.49 2.33 14.15
N GLY A 110 12.92 3.44 14.59
CA GLY A 110 12.54 4.56 13.72
C GLY A 110 11.30 4.26 12.88
N ALA A 111 10.72 5.31 12.30
CA ALA A 111 9.42 5.24 11.62
C ALA A 111 9.39 4.40 10.34
N VAL A 112 10.56 4.10 9.76
CA VAL A 112 10.73 3.34 8.51
C VAL A 112 11.43 2.03 8.86
N SER A 113 10.64 1.08 9.36
CA SER A 113 11.05 -0.23 9.88
C SER A 113 9.90 -1.22 9.82
N ALA A 114 10.21 -2.53 9.83
CA ALA A 114 9.22 -3.62 9.87
C ALA A 114 8.27 -3.47 11.06
N ALA A 115 8.82 -3.37 12.27
CA ALA A 115 8.05 -3.32 13.51
C ALA A 115 7.04 -2.16 13.55
N VAL A 116 7.38 -1.00 12.96
CA VAL A 116 6.45 0.13 12.90
C VAL A 116 5.34 -0.12 11.90
N VAL A 117 5.63 -0.63 10.70
CA VAL A 117 4.57 -0.88 9.71
C VAL A 117 3.65 -2.03 10.13
N GLU A 118 4.17 -3.07 10.76
CA GLU A 118 3.37 -4.15 11.33
C GLU A 118 2.42 -3.62 12.42
N ALA A 119 2.94 -2.82 13.36
CA ALA A 119 2.11 -2.18 14.39
C ALA A 119 1.07 -1.21 13.79
N MET A 120 1.42 -0.49 12.71
CA MET A 120 0.48 0.36 11.98
C MET A 120 -0.64 -0.46 11.33
N ALA A 121 -0.31 -1.58 10.69
CA ALA A 121 -1.28 -2.45 10.00
C ALA A 121 -2.24 -3.09 11.01
N LEU A 122 -1.72 -3.68 12.09
CA LEU A 122 -2.54 -4.23 13.18
C LEU A 122 -3.43 -3.16 13.80
N GLY A 123 -2.86 -1.99 14.12
CA GLY A 123 -3.60 -0.88 14.70
C GLY A 123 -4.74 -0.37 13.81
N ALA A 124 -4.55 -0.39 12.49
CA ALA A 124 -5.57 0.00 11.51
C ALA A 124 -6.66 -1.07 11.38
N LEU A 125 -6.25 -2.35 11.28
CA LEU A 125 -7.15 -3.50 11.19
C LEU A 125 -8.18 -3.47 12.32
N GLU A 126 -7.72 -3.31 13.56
CA GLU A 126 -8.58 -3.29 14.75
C GLU A 126 -9.51 -2.07 14.77
N ARG A 127 -9.01 -0.88 14.39
CA ARG A 127 -9.80 0.36 14.45
C ARG A 127 -10.86 0.45 13.38
N ALA A 128 -10.54 -0.02 12.18
CA ALA A 128 -11.49 -0.10 11.09
C ALA A 128 -12.43 -1.31 11.21
N ARG A 129 -12.12 -2.26 12.10
CA ARG A 129 -12.77 -3.59 12.17
C ARG A 129 -12.77 -4.27 10.81
N ALA A 130 -11.62 -4.20 10.13
CA ALA A 130 -11.45 -4.74 8.79
C ALA A 130 -10.91 -6.18 8.84
N ASP A 131 -11.04 -6.89 7.72
CA ASP A 131 -10.49 -8.24 7.54
C ASP A 131 -9.08 -8.19 6.96
N MET A 132 -8.72 -7.12 6.26
CA MET A 132 -7.38 -6.87 5.76
C MET A 132 -6.93 -5.45 6.07
N ALA A 133 -5.65 -5.25 6.35
CA ALA A 133 -5.05 -3.93 6.48
C ALA A 133 -3.75 -3.85 5.70
N ILE A 134 -3.57 -2.76 4.96
CA ILE A 134 -2.29 -2.39 4.34
C ILE A 134 -1.68 -1.26 5.16
N SER A 135 -0.39 -1.33 5.47
CA SER A 135 0.34 -0.17 6.00
C SER A 135 1.62 0.08 5.23
N LEU A 136 2.07 1.34 5.21
CA LEU A 136 3.35 1.70 4.63
C LEU A 136 3.98 2.94 5.27
N SER A 137 5.31 2.88 5.38
CA SER A 137 6.14 3.99 5.87
C SER A 137 7.50 3.97 5.18
N GLY A 138 7.90 5.09 4.61
CA GLY A 138 9.09 5.15 3.75
C GLY A 138 9.61 6.56 3.51
N ILE A 139 10.71 6.62 2.75
CA ILE A 139 11.47 7.84 2.47
C ILE A 139 11.31 8.15 0.98
N ALA A 140 10.25 8.88 0.63
CA ALA A 140 9.99 9.23 -0.77
C ALA A 140 10.95 10.29 -1.35
N GLY A 141 11.78 10.94 -0.53
CA GLY A 141 12.72 11.96 -1.01
C GLY A 141 12.13 13.36 -1.21
N PRO A 142 12.93 14.30 -1.74
CA PRO A 142 14.30 14.10 -2.24
C PRO A 142 15.37 13.97 -1.13
N GLY A 143 15.03 14.28 0.12
CA GLY A 143 15.91 14.14 1.28
C GLY A 143 15.42 13.11 2.31
N GLY A 144 16.07 13.07 3.47
CA GLY A 144 15.68 12.22 4.60
C GLY A 144 16.20 10.77 4.54
N GLY A 145 16.95 10.43 3.49
CA GLY A 145 17.65 9.16 3.38
C GLY A 145 18.92 9.09 4.24
N SER A 146 19.40 7.88 4.45
CA SER A 146 20.68 7.54 5.09
C SER A 146 21.39 6.45 4.29
N ALA A 147 22.64 6.13 4.61
CA ALA A 147 23.35 5.02 3.94
C ALA A 147 22.62 3.67 4.10
N GLU A 148 22.00 3.43 5.27
CA GLU A 148 21.27 2.19 5.56
C GLU A 148 19.86 2.18 4.96
N ARG A 149 19.22 3.35 4.89
CA ARG A 149 17.87 3.57 4.37
C ARG A 149 17.90 4.73 3.38
N PRO A 150 18.35 4.52 2.13
CA PRO A 150 18.39 5.57 1.13
C PRO A 150 16.98 6.05 0.76
N VAL A 151 16.90 7.20 0.10
CA VAL A 151 15.68 7.66 -0.58
C VAL A 151 15.19 6.53 -1.50
N GLY A 152 13.88 6.29 -1.51
CA GLY A 152 13.27 5.14 -2.19
C GLY A 152 12.99 3.96 -1.28
N THR A 153 13.56 3.92 -0.06
CA THR A 153 13.28 2.86 0.92
C THR A 153 11.86 2.99 1.48
N VAL A 154 11.06 1.94 1.36
CA VAL A 154 9.70 1.86 1.90
C VAL A 154 9.51 0.52 2.59
N TRP A 155 9.07 0.55 3.85
CA TRP A 155 8.55 -0.63 4.52
C TRP A 155 7.05 -0.69 4.35
N MET A 156 6.53 -1.89 4.15
CA MET A 156 5.11 -2.17 4.01
C MET A 156 4.72 -3.38 4.85
N ALA A 157 3.48 -3.43 5.30
CA ALA A 157 2.91 -4.61 5.93
C ALA A 157 1.47 -4.84 5.51
N TRP A 158 1.06 -6.11 5.57
CA TRP A 158 -0.29 -6.58 5.33
C TRP A 158 -0.70 -7.45 6.51
N CYS A 159 -1.82 -7.12 7.13
CA CYS A 159 -2.47 -8.00 8.10
C CYS A 159 -3.71 -8.59 7.45
N ILE A 160 -3.90 -9.90 7.58
CA ILE A 160 -5.09 -10.62 7.09
C ILE A 160 -5.70 -11.40 8.25
N ARG A 161 -6.97 -11.13 8.51
CA ARG A 161 -7.83 -11.89 9.41
C ARG A 161 -8.48 -13.03 8.65
N ASP A 162 -8.37 -14.24 9.18
CA ASP A 162 -9.06 -15.41 8.66
C ASP A 162 -10.49 -15.55 9.21
N ASP A 163 -11.19 -16.59 8.77
CA ASP A 163 -12.58 -16.84 9.17
C ASP A 163 -12.72 -17.24 10.66
N ALA A 164 -11.64 -17.69 11.30
CA ALA A 164 -11.58 -17.98 12.74
C ALA A 164 -11.27 -16.72 13.58
N GLY A 165 -10.94 -15.61 12.92
CA GLY A 165 -10.59 -14.34 13.55
C GLY A 165 -9.10 -14.18 13.84
N GLU A 166 -8.27 -15.17 13.49
CA GLU A 166 -6.82 -15.14 13.67
C GLU A 166 -6.17 -14.21 12.66
N VAL A 167 -5.15 -13.46 13.09
CA VAL A 167 -4.50 -12.43 12.26
C VAL A 167 -3.10 -12.88 11.87
N SER A 168 -2.89 -13.08 10.58
CA SER A 168 -1.57 -13.23 9.98
C SER A 168 -0.99 -11.85 9.62
N THR A 169 0.32 -11.68 9.78
CA THR A 169 1.03 -10.44 9.44
C THR A 169 2.22 -10.73 8.55
N HIS A 170 2.32 -9.99 7.45
CA HIS A 170 3.44 -10.05 6.52
C HIS A 170 4.03 -8.66 6.36
N SER A 171 5.35 -8.54 6.32
CA SER A 171 6.03 -7.28 6.08
C SER A 171 7.21 -7.43 5.11
N GLU A 172 7.52 -6.36 4.39
CA GLU A 172 8.61 -6.34 3.43
C GLU A 172 9.25 -4.95 3.33
N ARG A 173 10.56 -4.94 3.08
CA ARG A 173 11.29 -3.73 2.69
C ARG A 173 11.48 -3.69 1.18
N CYS A 174 10.97 -2.63 0.56
CA CYS A 174 11.16 -2.35 -0.85
C CYS A 174 12.11 -1.17 -1.05
N HIS A 175 12.72 -1.12 -2.24
CA HIS A 175 13.46 0.05 -2.72
C HIS A 175 12.94 0.42 -4.11
N PHE A 176 12.50 1.67 -4.25
CA PHE A 176 11.93 2.21 -5.47
C PHE A 176 12.80 3.36 -5.99
N ASP A 177 13.14 3.35 -7.28
CA ASP A 177 14.02 4.35 -7.89
C ASP A 177 13.26 5.56 -8.43
N GLY A 178 13.89 6.72 -8.53
CA GLY A 178 13.27 7.91 -9.13
C GLY A 178 12.82 8.95 -8.10
N ASP A 179 11.99 9.87 -8.56
CA ASP A 179 11.59 11.03 -7.77
C ASP A 179 10.50 10.72 -6.74
N ARG A 180 10.15 11.73 -5.95
CA ARG A 180 9.15 11.60 -4.89
C ARG A 180 7.79 11.11 -5.38
N THR A 181 7.37 11.52 -6.57
CA THR A 181 6.09 11.14 -7.15
C THR A 181 6.15 9.70 -7.63
N GLU A 182 7.23 9.33 -8.31
CA GLU A 182 7.45 7.98 -8.83
C GLU A 182 7.51 6.95 -7.68
N VAL A 183 8.30 7.23 -6.64
CA VAL A 183 8.41 6.36 -5.46
C VAL A 183 7.06 6.15 -4.79
N ARG A 184 6.25 7.21 -4.64
CA ARG A 184 4.91 7.12 -4.05
C ARG A 184 3.97 6.30 -4.92
N SER A 185 3.97 6.53 -6.23
CA SER A 185 3.11 5.81 -7.18
C SER A 185 3.41 4.31 -7.20
N ALA A 186 4.70 3.96 -7.31
CA ALA A 186 5.14 2.57 -7.27
C ALA A 186 4.85 1.89 -5.93
N SER A 187 4.98 2.63 -4.83
CA SER A 187 4.60 2.13 -3.51
C SER A 187 3.13 1.74 -3.44
N VAL A 188 2.24 2.59 -3.98
CA VAL A 188 0.79 2.32 -4.02
C VAL A 188 0.50 1.06 -4.83
N GLN A 189 1.08 0.95 -6.02
CA GLN A 189 0.82 -0.18 -6.89
C GLN A 189 1.32 -1.50 -6.30
N TYR A 190 2.53 -1.50 -5.75
CA TYR A 190 3.09 -2.69 -5.09
C TYR A 190 2.22 -3.13 -3.92
N ALA A 191 1.79 -2.17 -3.08
CA ALA A 191 0.94 -2.44 -1.92
C ALA A 191 -0.38 -3.12 -2.30
N LEU A 192 -1.05 -2.63 -3.35
CA LEU A 192 -2.30 -3.19 -3.87
C LEU A 192 -2.08 -4.57 -4.52
N ALA A 193 -1.02 -4.73 -5.30
CA ALA A 193 -0.71 -5.98 -5.97
C ALA A 193 -0.44 -7.11 -4.96
N GLN A 194 0.28 -6.81 -3.88
CA GLN A 194 0.51 -7.79 -2.83
C GLN A 194 -0.75 -8.11 -2.03
N ALA A 195 -1.58 -7.10 -1.72
CA ALA A 195 -2.86 -7.35 -1.05
C ALA A 195 -3.75 -8.31 -1.87
N LEU A 196 -3.81 -8.10 -3.18
CA LEU A 196 -4.54 -8.98 -4.09
C LEU A 196 -3.98 -10.41 -4.11
N SER A 197 -2.66 -10.58 -4.07
CA SER A 197 -2.03 -11.90 -4.09
C SER A 197 -2.31 -12.71 -2.82
N TYR A 198 -2.44 -12.07 -1.65
CA TYR A 198 -2.83 -12.77 -0.42
C TYR A 198 -4.26 -13.34 -0.49
N LEU A 199 -5.20 -12.64 -1.15
CA LEU A 199 -6.58 -13.13 -1.31
C LEU A 199 -6.70 -14.30 -2.30
N THR A 200 -5.78 -14.42 -3.27
CA THR A 200 -5.79 -15.52 -4.24
C THR A 200 -5.14 -16.79 -3.69
N VAL A 201 -4.18 -16.65 -2.79
CA VAL A 201 -3.55 -17.81 -2.11
C VAL A 201 -4.52 -18.47 -1.11
N GLU A 202 -5.35 -17.70 -0.41
CA GLU A 202 -6.39 -18.26 0.48
C GLU A 202 -7.40 -19.16 -0.25
N SER A 203 -7.72 -18.87 -1.52
CA SER A 203 -8.65 -19.71 -2.30
C SER A 203 -8.08 -21.09 -2.65
N ALA A 204 -6.76 -21.20 -2.89
CA ALA A 204 -6.15 -22.47 -3.30
C ALA A 204 -6.13 -23.52 -2.17
N GLY A 205 -6.30 -23.11 -0.91
CA GLY A 205 -6.38 -24.02 0.24
C GLY A 205 -7.78 -24.56 0.54
N LYS A 206 -8.84 -24.07 -0.13
CA LYS A 206 -10.24 -24.49 0.11
C LYS A 206 -10.75 -25.51 -0.91
N ASP A 207 -10.04 -25.78 -2.01
CA ASP A 207 -10.44 -26.71 -3.07
C ASP A 207 -9.89 -28.15 -2.88
N THR A 208 -9.49 -28.56 -1.66
CA THR A 208 -8.90 -29.88 -1.40
C THR A 208 -9.58 -30.69 -0.28
N VAL A 209 -10.91 -30.58 -0.15
CA VAL A 209 -11.70 -31.47 0.72
C VAL A 209 -12.88 -32.04 -0.04
#